data_AF-A0A1H8ESN1-F1
#
_entry.id   AF-A0A1H8ESN1-F1
#
_cell.length_a   1.000
_cell.length_b   1.000
_cell.length_c   1.000
_cell.angle_alpha   90.00
_cell.angle_beta   90.00
_cell.angle_gamma   90.00
#
_symmetry.space_group_name_H-M   'P 1'
#
loop_
_entity.id
_entity.type
_entity.pdbx_description
1 polymer ?
#
loop_
_entity_poly.entity_id
_entity_poly.type
_entity_poly.pdbx_seq_one_letter_code
_entity_poly.pdbx_strand_id
1 'polypeptide(L)'
;MLFISLLFLLCQPCVAQETGDSVVSREYNLLMQVKGQELTSICMMNVSPDGSIVGTVVSEMGMKAFDFTYDHGKAKVLNVVAFLNKWYIRRVLRKDLAYILPKLEPDQECHYKRRWITYTFTPMNNETD
;
A
#
# COMPACT_ATOMS: atom_id res chain seq x y z
N MET A 1 -21.22 -51.88 27.86
CA MET A 1 -21.14 -50.59 27.13
C MET A 1 -19.73 -50.07 27.30
N LEU A 2 -18.87 -50.38 26.33
CA LEU A 2 -17.44 -50.04 26.35
C LEU A 2 -17.17 -49.09 25.18
N PHE A 3 -16.61 -47.92 25.52
CA PHE A 3 -15.82 -47.01 24.69
C PHE A 3 -16.47 -46.39 23.44
N ILE A 4 -17.28 -45.33 23.65
CA ILE A 4 -17.35 -44.20 22.71
C ILE A 4 -16.14 -43.30 23.04
N SER A 5 -14.98 -43.60 22.46
CA SER A 5 -13.81 -42.71 22.56
C SER A 5 -12.91 -42.92 21.35
N LEU A 6 -13.42 -42.57 20.17
CA LEU A 6 -12.65 -42.54 18.92
C LEU A 6 -13.03 -41.29 18.12
N LEU A 7 -12.91 -40.11 18.75
CA LEU A 7 -13.26 -38.82 18.12
C LEU A 7 -12.27 -37.70 18.47
N PHE A 8 -10.99 -38.05 18.63
CA PHE A 8 -9.91 -37.09 18.92
C PHE A 8 -8.66 -37.39 18.08
N LEU A 9 -8.80 -37.59 16.77
CA LEU A 9 -7.64 -37.90 15.92
C LEU A 9 -7.70 -37.26 14.54
N LEU A 10 -8.13 -36.00 14.46
CA LEU A 10 -7.85 -35.11 13.31
C LEU A 10 -7.61 -33.65 13.75
N CYS A 11 -6.97 -33.43 14.90
CA CYS A 11 -6.34 -32.13 15.14
C CYS A 11 -4.94 -32.20 14.51
N GLN A 12 -4.88 -32.03 13.18
CA GLN A 12 -3.59 -31.79 12.55
C GLN A 12 -3.13 -30.39 12.96
N PRO A 13 -1.91 -30.22 13.50
CA PRO A 13 -1.34 -28.89 13.63
C PRO A 13 -1.18 -28.33 12.21
N CYS A 14 -1.92 -27.27 11.92
CA CYS A 14 -1.60 -26.40 10.79
C CYS A 14 -0.23 -25.80 11.09
N VAL A 15 0.81 -26.40 10.51
CA VAL A 15 2.13 -25.78 10.48
C VAL A 15 1.98 -24.57 9.56
N ALA A 16 1.75 -23.40 10.15
CA ALA A 16 2.00 -22.15 9.48
C ALA A 16 3.50 -22.10 9.20
N GLN A 17 3.90 -22.37 7.96
CA GLN A 17 5.26 -22.09 7.51
C GLN A 17 5.40 -20.56 7.48
N GLU A 18 5.98 -20.00 8.53
CA GLU A 18 6.64 -18.70 8.48
C GLU A 18 7.88 -18.87 7.60
N THR A 19 7.71 -18.83 6.29
CA THR A 19 8.81 -18.44 5.41
C THR A 19 9.18 -17.03 5.83
N GLY A 20 10.37 -16.88 6.42
CA GLY A 20 11.00 -15.62 6.81
C GLY A 20 11.35 -14.77 5.59
N ASP A 21 10.33 -14.44 4.83
CA ASP A 21 10.32 -13.48 3.75
C ASP A 21 9.98 -12.14 4.40
N SER A 22 11.02 -11.42 4.81
CA SER A 22 10.87 -10.20 5.61
C SER A 22 10.13 -9.13 4.80
N VAL A 23 8.89 -8.86 5.19
CA VAL A 23 8.10 -7.72 4.72
C VAL A 23 8.80 -6.43 5.15
N VAL A 24 9.12 -5.54 4.21
CA VAL A 24 9.78 -4.26 4.47
C VAL A 24 8.74 -3.14 4.52
N SER A 25 8.65 -2.44 5.64
CA SER A 25 7.83 -1.22 5.75
C SER A 25 8.57 -0.02 5.17
N ARG A 26 7.85 0.84 4.44
CA ARG A 26 8.35 2.11 3.91
C ARG A 26 7.35 3.22 4.14
N GLU A 27 7.86 4.40 4.46
CA GLU A 27 7.06 5.59 4.76
C GLU A 27 7.56 6.79 3.95
N TYR A 28 6.62 7.52 3.36
CA TYR A 28 6.89 8.71 2.54
C TYR A 28 5.93 9.82 2.92
N ASN A 29 6.44 11.04 3.00
CA ASN A 29 5.61 12.22 2.82
C ASN A 29 5.14 12.27 1.36
N LEU A 30 3.84 12.36 1.16
CA LEU A 30 3.20 12.44 -0.15
C LEU A 30 2.49 13.78 -0.30
N LEU A 31 3.03 14.61 -1.18
CA LEU A 31 2.34 15.78 -1.72
C LEU A 31 1.66 15.39 -3.02
N MET A 32 0.33 15.39 -3.03
CA MET A 32 -0.47 15.12 -4.23
C MET A 32 -1.26 16.36 -4.62
N GLN A 33 -1.18 16.77 -5.88
CA GLN A 33 -2.03 17.83 -6.41
C GLN A 33 -2.95 17.26 -7.48
N VAL A 34 -4.27 17.44 -7.35
CA VAL A 34 -5.29 16.97 -8.28
C VAL A 34 -6.15 18.15 -8.73
N LYS A 35 -6.04 18.54 -10.00
CA LYS A 35 -6.80 19.68 -10.58
C LYS A 35 -6.68 20.98 -9.75
N GLY A 36 -5.50 21.24 -9.20
CA GLY A 36 -5.22 22.42 -8.38
C GLY A 36 -5.65 22.31 -6.91
N GLN A 37 -6.24 21.18 -6.48
CA GLN A 37 -6.41 20.87 -5.06
C GLN A 37 -5.19 20.12 -4.57
N GLU A 38 -4.62 20.58 -3.46
CA GLU A 38 -3.47 19.95 -2.82
C GLU A 38 -3.93 19.01 -1.70
N LEU A 39 -3.24 17.88 -1.59
CA LEU A 39 -3.40 16.88 -0.55
C LEU A 39 -2.00 16.56 -0.02
N THR A 40 -1.69 17.09 1.15
CA THR A 40 -0.52 16.67 1.93
C THR A 40 -0.90 15.47 2.79
N SER A 41 -0.10 14.42 2.70
CA SER A 41 -0.42 13.12 3.26
C SER A 41 0.84 12.32 3.58
N ILE A 42 0.68 11.29 4.40
CA ILE A 42 1.68 10.25 4.64
C ILE A 42 1.26 9.01 3.84
N CYS A 43 2.20 8.43 3.10
CA CYS A 43 2.06 7.16 2.41
C CYS A 43 2.85 6.10 3.16
N MET A 44 2.16 5.13 3.74
CA MET A 44 2.77 3.96 4.40
C MET A 44 2.54 2.73 3.53
N MET A 45 3.56 1.90 3.36
CA MET A 45 3.41 0.67 2.59
C MET A 45 4.32 -0.44 3.08
N ASN A 46 3.83 -1.67 2.95
CA ASN A 46 4.56 -2.89 3.17
C ASN A 46 4.92 -3.50 1.83
N VAL A 47 6.20 -3.79 1.62
CA VAL A 47 6.75 -4.43 0.43
C VAL A 47 7.06 -5.87 0.79
N SER A 48 6.36 -6.80 0.16
CA SER A 48 6.61 -8.23 0.28
C SER A 48 7.77 -8.65 -0.62
N PRO A 49 8.46 -9.77 -0.32
CA PRO A 49 9.63 -10.21 -1.10
C PRO A 49 9.33 -10.61 -2.55
N ASP A 50 8.09 -10.97 -2.86
CA ASP A 50 7.60 -11.17 -4.22
C ASP A 50 7.41 -9.85 -5.00
N GLY A 51 7.71 -8.70 -4.38
CA GLY A 51 7.53 -7.37 -4.94
C GLY A 51 6.09 -6.87 -4.90
N SER A 52 5.17 -7.61 -4.28
CA SER A 52 3.83 -7.12 -4.02
C SER A 52 3.86 -6.04 -2.93
N ILE A 53 2.95 -5.08 -3.04
CA ILE A 53 2.91 -3.92 -2.14
C ILE A 53 1.47 -3.73 -1.65
N VAL A 54 1.31 -3.54 -0.35
CA VAL A 54 0.05 -3.10 0.26
C VAL A 54 0.32 -1.80 0.99
N GLY A 55 -0.47 -0.77 0.72
CA GLY A 55 -0.24 0.53 1.34
C GLY A 55 -1.49 1.36 1.52
N THR A 56 -1.33 2.43 2.27
CA THR A 56 -2.38 3.38 2.60
C THR A 56 -1.83 4.80 2.52
N VAL A 57 -2.68 5.71 2.04
CA VAL A 57 -2.39 7.15 2.03
C VAL A 57 -3.34 7.81 3.00
N VAL A 58 -2.78 8.51 3.98
CA VAL A 58 -3.49 9.14 5.08
C VAL A 58 -3.14 10.62 5.09
N SER A 59 -4.14 11.50 5.13
CA SER A 59 -3.88 12.94 5.29
C SER A 59 -3.20 13.23 6.63
N GLU A 60 -2.64 14.43 6.78
CA GLU A 60 -2.08 14.90 8.07
C GLU A 60 -3.08 14.83 9.24
N MET A 61 -4.38 14.93 8.98
CA MET A 61 -5.43 14.84 10.01
C MET A 61 -5.83 13.39 10.36
N GLY A 62 -5.07 12.39 9.92
CA GLY A 62 -5.38 10.97 10.18
C GLY A 62 -6.53 10.40 9.34
N MET A 63 -7.17 11.19 8.49
CA MET A 63 -8.19 10.70 7.55
C MET A 63 -7.53 9.92 6.42
N LYS A 64 -7.99 8.68 6.20
CA LYS A 64 -7.55 7.87 5.08
C LYS A 64 -8.05 8.46 3.74
N ALA A 65 -7.12 8.77 2.85
CA ALA A 65 -7.41 9.26 1.51
C ALA A 65 -7.74 8.10 0.55
N PHE A 66 -6.93 7.03 0.56
CA PHE A 66 -7.20 5.77 -0.14
C PHE A 66 -6.24 4.68 0.31
N ASP A 67 -6.65 3.42 0.12
CA ASP A 67 -5.78 2.25 0.19
C ASP A 67 -5.36 1.83 -1.22
N PHE A 68 -4.21 1.18 -1.34
CA PHE A 68 -3.75 0.62 -2.60
C PHE A 68 -3.08 -0.73 -2.43
N THR A 69 -3.10 -1.52 -3.50
CA THR A 69 -2.28 -2.71 -3.64
C THR A 69 -1.58 -2.66 -4.97
N TYR A 70 -0.39 -3.26 -5.06
CA TYR A 70 0.34 -3.47 -6.30
C TYR A 70 0.79 -4.91 -6.36
N ASP A 71 0.53 -5.55 -7.49
CA ASP A 71 0.87 -6.95 -7.72
C ASP A 71 0.96 -7.22 -9.23
N HIS A 72 1.98 -7.96 -9.66
CA HIS A 72 2.22 -8.32 -11.07
C HIS A 72 2.06 -7.13 -12.06
N GLY A 73 2.61 -5.96 -11.74
CA GLY A 73 2.54 -4.75 -12.58
C GLY A 73 1.17 -4.05 -12.61
N LYS A 74 0.23 -4.45 -11.73
CA LYS A 74 -1.13 -3.89 -11.66
C LYS A 74 -1.38 -3.30 -10.29
N ALA A 75 -1.83 -2.04 -10.25
CA ALA A 75 -2.28 -1.41 -9.01
C ALA A 75 -3.81 -1.40 -8.87
N LYS A 76 -4.30 -1.62 -7.66
CA LYS A 76 -5.70 -1.42 -7.25
C LYS A 76 -5.76 -0.24 -6.29
N VAL A 77 -6.88 0.47 -6.32
CA VAL A 77 -7.16 1.60 -5.43
C VAL A 77 -8.53 1.39 -4.79
N LEU A 78 -8.53 1.36 -3.46
CA LEU A 78 -9.61 0.96 -2.56
C LEU A 78 -9.88 2.09 -1.55
N ASN A 79 -11.03 2.05 -0.87
CA ASN A 79 -11.37 2.94 0.25
C ASN A 79 -11.09 4.43 0.01
N VAL A 80 -11.51 4.90 -1.17
CA VAL A 80 -11.16 6.23 -1.68
C VAL A 80 -12.09 7.30 -1.13
N VAL A 81 -11.52 8.36 -0.56
CA VAL A 81 -12.25 9.55 -0.10
C VAL A 81 -13.07 10.19 -1.22
N ALA A 82 -14.19 10.82 -0.87
CA ALA A 82 -15.20 11.28 -1.82
C ALA A 82 -14.64 12.16 -2.96
N PHE A 83 -13.72 13.08 -2.68
CA PHE A 83 -13.20 13.99 -3.70
C PHE A 83 -12.31 13.28 -4.75
N LEU A 84 -11.65 12.18 -4.38
CA LEU A 84 -10.88 11.32 -5.28
C LEU A 84 -11.72 10.19 -5.90
N ASN A 85 -12.90 9.89 -5.34
CA ASN A 85 -13.77 8.80 -5.79
C ASN A 85 -14.58 9.13 -7.06
N LYS A 86 -13.94 9.77 -8.04
CA LYS A 86 -14.47 9.91 -9.40
C LYS A 86 -13.85 8.81 -10.26
N TRP A 87 -14.67 8.11 -11.05
CA TRP A 87 -14.23 6.98 -11.87
C TRP A 87 -12.97 7.29 -12.70
N TYR A 88 -12.93 8.46 -13.34
CA TYR A 88 -11.80 8.86 -14.16
C TYR A 88 -10.54 9.14 -13.33
N ILE A 89 -10.66 9.66 -12.11
CA ILE A 89 -9.53 9.88 -11.18
C ILE A 89 -8.98 8.53 -10.74
N ARG A 90 -9.84 7.63 -10.26
CA ARG A 90 -9.44 6.28 -9.86
C ARG A 90 -8.78 5.50 -10.99
N ARG A 91 -9.20 5.70 -12.24
CA ARG A 91 -8.58 5.07 -13.40
C ARG A 91 -7.16 5.60 -13.64
N VAL A 92 -6.92 6.89 -13.46
CA VAL A 92 -5.59 7.50 -13.57
C VAL A 92 -4.72 7.05 -12.40
N LEU A 93 -5.19 7.15 -11.16
CA LEU A 93 -4.46 6.70 -9.96
C LEU A 93 -3.94 5.27 -10.07
N ARG A 94 -4.77 4.32 -10.53
CA ARG A 94 -4.32 2.92 -10.74
C ARG A 94 -3.16 2.82 -11.74
N LYS A 95 -3.22 3.56 -12.84
CA LYS A 95 -2.16 3.52 -13.86
C LYS A 95 -0.88 4.20 -13.36
N ASP A 96 -1.03 5.28 -12.60
CA ASP A 96 0.07 6.07 -12.11
C ASP A 96 0.79 5.33 -10.98
N LEU A 97 0.06 4.77 -10.01
CA LEU A 97 0.63 3.92 -8.96
C LEU A 97 1.32 2.68 -9.54
N ALA A 98 0.73 2.01 -10.53
CA ALA A 98 1.38 0.88 -11.19
C ALA A 98 2.72 1.25 -11.85
N TYR A 99 2.90 2.52 -12.23
CA TYR A 99 4.14 3.03 -12.81
C TYR A 99 5.15 3.53 -11.76
N ILE A 100 4.66 4.19 -10.70
CA ILE A 100 5.48 4.85 -9.68
C ILE A 100 6.01 3.85 -8.65
N LEU A 101 5.14 3.01 -8.09
CA LEU A 101 5.48 2.14 -6.95
C LEU A 101 6.73 1.28 -7.15
N PRO A 102 6.94 0.59 -8.29
CA PRO A 102 8.17 -0.20 -8.49
C PRO A 102 9.45 0.65 -8.69
N LYS A 103 9.35 1.98 -8.72
CA LYS A 103 10.45 2.92 -8.91
C LYS A 103 10.73 3.78 -7.67
N LEU A 104 9.99 3.54 -6.59
CA LEU A 104 10.24 4.23 -5.33
C LEU A 104 11.46 3.61 -4.65
N GLU A 105 12.53 4.39 -4.60
CA GLU A 105 13.71 4.07 -3.81
C GLU A 105 13.51 4.55 -2.36
N PRO A 106 14.07 3.85 -1.37
CA PRO A 106 13.91 4.21 0.03
C PRO A 106 14.53 5.57 0.38
N ASP A 107 15.60 5.98 -0.31
CA ASP A 107 16.39 7.18 0.05
C ASP A 107 16.29 8.30 -1.00
N GLN A 108 15.38 8.18 -1.97
CA GLN A 108 15.26 9.14 -3.05
C GLN A 108 13.86 9.74 -3.15
N GLU A 109 13.80 11.06 -3.25
CA GLU A 109 12.58 11.74 -3.64
C GLU A 109 12.14 11.33 -5.05
N CYS A 110 10.86 11.01 -5.20
CA CYS A 110 10.25 10.69 -6.49
C CYS A 110 9.20 11.73 -6.85
N HIS A 111 9.48 12.52 -7.89
CA HIS A 111 8.51 13.41 -8.50
C HIS A 111 7.91 12.79 -9.76
N TYR A 112 6.58 12.74 -9.84
CA TYR A 112 5.86 12.26 -11.01
C TYR A 112 4.68 13.17 -11.33
N LYS A 113 4.54 13.52 -12.61
CA LYS A 113 3.42 14.30 -13.11
C LYS A 113 2.77 13.61 -14.30
N ARG A 114 1.45 13.50 -14.26
CA ARG A 114 0.65 13.05 -15.38
C ARG A 114 -0.66 13.82 -15.48
N ARG A 115 -0.88 14.47 -16.63
CA ARG A 115 -2.07 15.30 -16.88
C ARG A 115 -2.18 16.38 -15.78
N TRP A 116 -3.29 16.36 -15.03
CA TRP A 116 -3.62 17.30 -13.94
C TRP A 116 -3.36 16.69 -12.55
N ILE A 117 -2.57 15.63 -12.47
CA ILE A 117 -2.15 15.03 -11.20
C ILE A 117 -0.63 15.07 -11.08
N THR A 118 -0.16 15.56 -9.94
CA THR A 118 1.25 15.60 -9.56
C THR A 118 1.41 14.84 -8.25
N TYR A 119 2.52 14.11 -8.12
CA TYR A 119 2.91 13.35 -6.95
C TYR A 119 4.36 13.70 -6.62
N THR A 120 4.63 14.02 -5.36
CA THR A 120 5.99 14.08 -4.82
C THR A 120 6.04 13.18 -3.61
N PHE A 121 6.82 12.10 -3.70
CA PHE A 121 7.11 11.20 -2.60
C PHE A 121 8.47 11.55 -2.03
N THR A 122 8.51 12.04 -0.80
CA THR A 122 9.75 12.33 -0.09
C THR A 122 9.91 11.28 1.02
N PRO A 123 10.99 10.47 1.00
CA PRO A 123 11.26 9.52 2.05
C PRO A 123 11.17 10.15 3.44
N MET A 124 10.56 9.43 4.38
CA MET A 124 10.68 9.78 5.79
C MET A 124 11.93 9.09 6.31
N ASN A 125 12.92 9.87 6.72
CA ASN A 125 14.12 9.33 7.36
C ASN A 125 13.69 8.59 8.63
N ASN A 126 13.70 7.27 8.58
CA ASN A 126 13.68 6.46 9.77
C ASN A 126 15.12 6.41 10.26
N GLU A 127 15.56 7.45 10.97
CA GLU A 127 16.71 7.34 11.85
C GLU A 127 16.41 6.18 12.79
N THR A 128 16.94 5.01 12.44
CA THR A 128 16.93 3.83 13.29
C THR A 128 18.13 4.01 14.19
N ASP A 129 17.97 4.86 15.22
CA ASP A 129 18.84 4.88 16.40
C ASP A 129 18.45 3.73 17.35
#